data_AF-R7U0F5-F1
#
_entry.id   AF-R7U0F5-F1
#
_cell.length_a   1.000
_cell.length_b   1.000
_cell.length_c   1.000
_cell.angle_alpha   90.00
_cell.angle_beta   90.00
_cell.angle_gamma   90.00
#
_symmetry.space_group_name_H-M   'P 1'
#
loop_
_entity.id
_entity.type
_entity.pdbx_description
1 polymer ?
#
loop_
_entity_poly.entity_id
_entity_poly.type
_entity_poly.pdbx_seq_one_letter_code
_entity_poly.pdbx_strand_id
1 'polypeptide(L)'
;QVISSCPQRDCIRLRGLPFEATVTDILTFLGEHSRSIVFQGVHMVYNAQGTPSGEAFIQMDSDASAESTTLNKHRKFMISNNKKRYIEVLQCSGEDMNLVLTSGLPQMGMAAPPASQPAMLPSVSIPNAAAFMPKPFGISP
;
A
#
# COMPACT_ATOMS: atom_id res chain seq x y z
N GLN A 1 30.52 -16.78 3.59
CA GLN A 1 30.14 -16.59 5.01
C GLN A 1 28.75 -15.99 5.06
N VAL A 2 27.87 -16.64 5.83
CA VAL A 2 26.59 -16.15 6.38
C VAL A 2 25.53 -15.65 5.38
N ILE A 3 24.65 -16.55 4.96
CA ILE A 3 23.31 -16.18 4.48
C ILE A 3 22.45 -16.08 5.74
N SER A 4 22.36 -14.90 6.33
CA SER A 4 21.39 -14.62 7.40
C SER A 4 20.00 -14.61 6.80
N SER A 5 19.36 -15.76 6.67
CA SER A 5 17.98 -15.90 6.20
C SER A 5 16.99 -15.66 7.34
N CYS A 6 17.09 -14.50 8.00
CA CYS A 6 15.94 -13.87 8.64
C CYS A 6 15.73 -12.54 7.93
N PRO A 7 14.52 -12.23 7.45
CA PRO A 7 14.28 -10.94 6.85
C PRO A 7 14.41 -9.88 7.94
N GLN A 8 15.48 -9.10 7.88
CA GLN A 8 15.66 -7.97 8.78
C GLN A 8 14.51 -6.98 8.53
N ARG A 9 13.83 -6.55 9.61
CA ARG A 9 12.79 -5.52 9.55
C ARG A 9 13.40 -4.16 9.89
N ASP A 10 14.54 -3.89 9.25
CA ASP A 10 15.29 -2.64 9.29
C ASP A 10 14.65 -1.53 8.44
N CYS A 11 13.48 -1.77 7.85
CA CYS A 11 12.78 -0.78 7.03
C CYS A 11 11.52 -0.26 7.74
N ILE A 12 11.14 0.98 7.43
CA ILE A 12 9.86 1.57 7.84
C ILE A 12 9.10 2.09 6.63
N ARG A 13 7.78 1.95 6.66
CA ARG A 13 6.84 2.52 5.70
C ARG A 13 6.10 3.68 6.35
N LEU A 14 6.18 4.84 5.70
CA LEU A 14 5.38 6.02 6.02
C LEU A 14 4.16 6.06 5.11
N ARG A 15 2.98 6.31 5.68
CA ARG A 15 1.72 6.52 4.94
C ARG A 15 1.05 7.82 5.36
N GLY A 16 0.34 8.44 4.44
CA GLY A 16 -0.40 9.68 4.69
C GLY A 16 0.44 10.95 4.55
N LEU A 17 1.58 10.87 3.86
CA LEU A 17 2.42 12.03 3.58
C LEU A 17 1.62 13.05 2.74
N PRO A 18 1.72 14.36 3.04
CA PRO A 18 1.25 15.41 2.15
C PRO A 18 1.82 15.23 0.73
N PHE A 19 1.03 15.52 -0.30
CA PHE A 19 1.48 15.41 -1.69
C PHE A 19 2.69 16.31 -2.02
N GLU A 20 2.87 17.39 -1.27
CA GLU A 20 3.99 18.34 -1.45
C GLU A 20 5.15 18.05 -0.48
N ALA A 21 5.11 16.93 0.24
CA ALA A 21 6.14 16.57 1.20
C ALA A 21 7.47 16.26 0.50
N THR A 22 8.52 16.88 1.00
CA THR A 22 9.88 16.68 0.51
C THR A 22 10.65 15.69 1.40
N VAL A 23 11.80 15.22 0.92
CA VAL A 23 12.70 14.38 1.73
C VAL A 23 13.12 15.14 3.01
N THR A 24 13.34 16.44 2.91
CA THR A 24 13.66 17.31 4.05
C THR A 24 12.56 17.31 5.12
N ASP A 25 11.29 17.35 4.71
CA ASP A 25 10.15 17.27 5.63
C ASP A 25 10.14 15.92 6.37
N ILE A 26 10.41 14.83 5.65
CA ILE A 26 10.49 13.48 6.21
C ILE A 26 11.62 13.37 7.23
N LEU A 27 12.81 13.87 6.91
CA LEU A 27 13.95 13.86 7.84
C LEU A 27 13.64 14.69 9.10
N THR A 28 13.00 15.83 8.92
CA THR A 28 12.55 16.69 10.02
C THR A 28 11.50 15.99 10.88
N PHE A 29 10.54 15.30 10.25
CA PHE A 29 9.54 14.50 10.93
C PHE A 29 10.17 13.37 11.74
N LEU A 30 11.21 12.71 11.23
CA LEU A 30 11.94 11.65 11.94
C LEU A 30 12.81 12.20 13.07
N GLY A 31 13.32 13.43 12.97
CA GLY A 31 14.11 14.07 14.03
C GLY A 31 15.37 13.27 14.33
N GLU A 32 15.60 12.89 15.59
CA GLU A 32 16.82 12.17 15.99
C GLU A 32 16.99 10.80 15.33
N HIS A 33 15.87 10.13 15.01
CA HIS A 33 15.88 8.84 14.31
C HIS A 33 16.43 8.94 12.88
N SER A 34 16.48 10.15 12.30
CA SER A 34 17.05 10.33 10.96
C SER A 34 18.53 9.99 10.86
N ARG A 35 19.26 10.00 12.00
CA ARG A 35 20.68 9.62 12.07
C ARG A 35 20.91 8.12 11.85
N SER A 36 19.88 7.32 12.09
CA SER A 36 19.88 5.86 11.89
C SER A 36 19.46 5.47 10.47
N ILE A 37 19.23 6.42 9.57
CA ILE A 37 18.88 6.11 8.17
C ILE A 37 20.17 5.79 7.41
N VAL A 38 20.15 4.74 6.60
CA VAL A 38 21.29 4.40 5.73
C VAL A 38 21.47 5.44 4.62
N PHE A 39 22.67 5.53 4.05
CA PHE A 39 22.92 6.46 2.94
C PHE A 39 21.95 6.21 1.78
N GLN A 40 21.25 7.25 1.32
CA GLN A 40 20.20 7.16 0.30
C GLN A 40 19.04 6.20 0.64
N GLY A 41 18.83 5.90 1.92
CA GLY A 41 17.79 4.96 2.35
C GLY A 41 16.35 5.46 2.26
N VAL A 42 16.09 6.69 1.79
CA VAL A 42 14.73 7.24 1.67
C VAL A 42 14.21 7.08 0.25
N HIS A 43 13.13 6.32 0.10
CA HIS A 43 12.50 6.00 -1.18
C HIS A 43 11.05 6.49 -1.20
N MET A 44 10.77 7.53 -1.97
CA MET A 44 9.40 8.01 -2.17
C MET A 44 8.67 7.12 -3.19
N VAL A 45 7.40 6.81 -2.91
CA VAL A 45 6.54 6.04 -3.82
C VAL A 45 5.83 7.01 -4.74
N TYR A 46 5.97 6.81 -6.05
CA TYR A 46 5.31 7.60 -7.09
C TYR A 46 4.30 6.74 -7.84
N ASN A 47 3.19 7.36 -8.23
CA ASN A 47 2.22 6.74 -9.13
C ASN A 47 2.74 6.78 -10.58
N ALA A 48 2.10 6.06 -11.50
CA ALA A 48 2.45 6.02 -12.93
C ALA A 48 2.44 7.40 -13.61
N GLN A 49 1.72 8.38 -13.04
CA GLN A 49 1.68 9.77 -13.50
C GLN A 49 2.84 10.63 -12.97
N GLY A 50 3.75 10.06 -12.18
CA GLY A 50 4.86 10.78 -11.54
C GLY A 50 4.47 11.57 -10.28
N THR A 51 3.21 11.51 -9.86
CA THR A 51 2.73 12.15 -8.63
C THR A 51 3.11 11.32 -7.40
N PRO A 52 3.60 11.92 -6.30
CA PRO A 52 3.87 11.20 -5.07
C PRO A 52 2.58 10.57 -4.52
N SER A 53 2.62 9.28 -4.20
CA SER A 53 1.45 8.53 -3.72
C SER A 53 1.06 8.89 -2.27
N GLY A 54 1.86 9.69 -1.58
CA GLY A 54 1.73 9.94 -0.15
C GLY A 54 2.30 8.82 0.72
N GLU A 55 3.13 7.96 0.13
CA GLU A 55 3.83 6.86 0.80
C GLU A 55 5.34 6.97 0.57
N ALA A 56 6.12 6.59 1.57
CA ALA A 56 7.57 6.49 1.45
C ALA A 56 8.10 5.31 2.26
N PHE A 57 9.20 4.74 1.79
CA PHE A 57 9.96 3.71 2.49
C PHE A 57 11.29 4.28 2.96
N ILE A 58 11.72 3.88 4.14
CA ILE A 58 12.97 4.34 4.73
C ILE A 58 13.71 3.14 5.29
N GLN A 59 14.92 2.92 4.79
CA GLN A 59 15.81 1.91 5.30
C GLN A 59 16.67 2.48 6.43
N MET A 60 16.68 1.77 7.54
CA MET A 60 17.39 2.11 8.76
C MET A 60 18.62 1.21 8.91
N ASP A 61 19.54 1.57 9.82
CA ASP A 61 20.79 0.84 10.05
C ASP A 61 20.57 -0.52 10.73
N SER A 62 19.44 -0.67 11.46
CA SER A 62 19.15 -1.84 12.27
C SER A 62 17.65 -1.99 12.54
N ASP A 63 17.20 -3.22 12.78
CA ASP A 63 15.81 -3.57 13.14
C ASP A 63 15.31 -2.80 14.37
N ALA A 64 16.14 -2.72 15.42
CA ALA A 64 15.80 -1.99 16.65
C ALA A 64 15.58 -0.49 16.42
N SER A 65 16.32 0.10 15.49
CA SER A 65 16.15 1.51 15.13
C SER A 65 14.85 1.75 14.37
N ALA A 66 14.47 0.82 13.48
CA ALA A 66 13.21 0.83 12.76
C ALA A 66 12.00 0.66 13.70
N GLU A 67 12.08 -0.27 14.66
CA GLU A 67 11.05 -0.47 15.68
C GLU A 67 10.89 0.79 16.56
N SER A 68 12.00 1.30 17.10
CA SER A 68 12.00 2.50 17.94
C SER A 68 11.42 3.71 17.21
N THR A 69 11.80 3.90 15.94
CA THR A 69 11.25 4.97 15.10
C THR A 69 9.75 4.80 14.89
N THR A 70 9.31 3.57 14.61
CA THR A 70 7.90 3.24 14.44
C THR A 70 7.11 3.60 15.71
N LEU A 71 7.52 3.11 16.87
CA LEU A 71 6.82 3.37 18.14
C LEU A 71 6.78 4.86 18.50
N ASN A 72 7.87 5.59 18.29
CA ASN A 72 7.96 7.01 18.64
C ASN A 72 7.23 7.94 17.65
N LYS A 73 7.21 7.59 16.37
CA LYS A 73 6.67 8.44 15.29
C LYS A 73 5.30 8.01 14.77
N HIS A 74 4.80 6.83 15.14
CA HIS A 74 3.48 6.37 14.72
C HIS A 74 2.37 7.35 15.12
N ARG A 75 1.50 7.70 14.16
CA ARG A 75 0.36 8.62 14.29
C ARG A 75 0.75 10.03 14.74
N LYS A 76 2.01 10.42 14.54
CA LYS A 76 2.43 11.82 14.71
C LYS A 76 2.03 12.65 13.50
N PHE A 77 1.97 13.95 13.70
CA PHE A 77 1.64 14.87 12.63
C PHE A 77 2.90 15.37 11.95
N MET A 78 2.85 15.42 10.63
CA MET A 78 3.80 16.17 9.81
C MET A 78 3.11 17.42 9.27
N ILE A 79 3.85 18.52 9.23
CA ILE A 79 3.40 19.79 8.66
C ILE A 79 4.26 20.05 7.43
N SER A 80 3.64 20.17 6.27
CA SER A 80 4.30 20.59 5.03
C SER A 80 3.38 21.56 4.30
N ASN A 81 3.91 22.72 3.88
CA ASN A 81 3.18 23.77 3.15
C ASN A 81 1.81 24.13 3.76
N ASN A 82 1.78 24.46 5.06
CA ASN A 82 0.57 24.77 5.85
C ASN A 82 -0.49 23.65 5.94
N LYS A 83 -0.18 22.44 5.47
CA LYS A 83 -1.06 21.26 5.61
C LYS A 83 -0.53 20.36 6.71
N LYS A 84 -1.43 19.99 7.62
CA LYS A 84 -1.17 19.05 8.71
C LYS A 84 -1.78 17.69 8.37
N ARG A 85 -0.96 16.65 8.30
CA ARG A 85 -1.40 15.28 8.05
C ARG A 85 -0.88 14.36 9.15
N TYR A 86 -1.70 13.38 9.53
CA TYR A 86 -1.27 12.30 10.39
C TYR A 86 -0.46 11.32 9.55
N ILE A 87 0.72 10.96 10.05
CA ILE A 87 1.59 10.00 9.40
C ILE A 87 1.50 8.70 10.16
N GLU A 88 1.17 7.64 9.44
CA GLU A 88 1.28 6.28 9.95
C GLU A 88 2.67 5.77 9.65
N VAL A 89 3.35 5.28 10.69
CA VAL A 89 4.67 4.66 10.58
C VAL A 89 4.50 3.19 10.91
N LEU A 90 5.01 2.31 10.05
CA LEU A 90 4.89 0.86 10.16
C LEU A 90 6.26 0.22 9.91
N GLN A 91 6.66 -0.72 10.74
CA GLN A 91 7.90 -1.48 10.53
C GLN A 91 7.69 -2.59 9.48
N CYS A 92 8.57 -2.66 8.51
CA CYS A 92 8.51 -3.58 7.37
C CYS A 92 9.89 -4.19 7.09
N SER A 93 9.92 -5.27 6.32
CA SER A 93 11.17 -5.86 5.84
C SER A 93 11.64 -5.22 4.53
N GLY A 94 12.92 -5.33 4.22
CA GLY A 94 13.46 -4.88 2.91
C GLY A 94 12.79 -5.57 1.71
N GLU A 95 12.34 -6.82 1.88
CA GLU A 95 11.52 -7.53 0.90
C GLU A 95 10.16 -6.85 0.66
N ASP A 96 9.46 -6.41 1.71
CA ASP A 96 8.17 -5.70 1.60
C ASP A 96 8.34 -4.38 0.87
N MET A 97 9.42 -3.66 1.16
CA MET A 97 9.79 -2.44 0.45
C MET A 97 10.02 -2.71 -1.03
N ASN A 98 10.84 -3.72 -1.36
CA ASN A 98 11.12 -4.08 -2.74
C ASN A 98 9.87 -4.54 -3.49
N LEU A 99 9.00 -5.30 -2.83
CA LEU A 99 7.72 -5.70 -3.40
C LEU A 99 6.93 -4.45 -3.79
N VAL A 100 6.67 -3.52 -2.87
CA VAL A 100 5.85 -2.33 -3.17
C VAL A 100 6.49 -1.43 -4.24
N LEU A 101 7.81 -1.25 -4.23
CA LEU A 101 8.52 -0.42 -5.21
C LEU A 101 8.61 -1.06 -6.60
N THR A 102 8.79 -2.39 -6.68
CA THR A 102 8.84 -3.14 -7.95
C THR A 102 7.44 -3.44 -8.49
N SER A 103 6.47 -3.67 -7.61
CA SER A 103 5.10 -4.05 -7.95
C SER A 103 4.21 -2.83 -8.19
N GLY A 104 4.55 -1.99 -9.17
CA GLY A 104 3.57 -1.13 -9.85
C GLY A 104 2.41 -1.90 -10.52
N LEU A 105 2.24 -3.18 -10.19
CA LEU A 105 1.16 -4.08 -10.55
C LEU A 105 0.50 -4.55 -9.24
N PRO A 106 -0.85 -4.60 -9.17
CA PRO A 106 -1.58 -4.91 -7.95
C PRO A 106 -1.22 -6.32 -7.45
N GLN A 107 -0.64 -6.42 -6.25
CA GLN A 107 -0.44 -7.70 -5.58
C GLN A 107 -1.78 -8.22 -5.06
N MET A 108 -2.35 -9.08 -5.88
CA MET A 108 -3.09 -10.27 -5.49
C MET A 108 -2.36 -11.03 -4.36
N GLY A 109 -3.04 -11.20 -3.22
CA GLY A 109 -2.70 -12.15 -2.14
C GLY A 109 -2.04 -11.48 -0.93
N MET A 110 -2.64 -11.43 0.27
CA MET A 110 -3.34 -12.50 1.00
C MET A 110 -4.53 -11.87 1.77
N ALA A 111 -5.78 -12.31 1.68
CA ALA A 111 -6.27 -13.67 1.81
C ALA A 111 -7.42 -13.99 0.83
N ALA A 112 -7.25 -15.04 0.04
CA ALA A 112 -8.36 -15.78 -0.53
C ALA A 112 -8.16 -17.26 -0.17
N PRO A 113 -9.11 -17.93 0.52
CA PRO A 113 -9.07 -19.37 0.65
C PRO A 113 -9.32 -20.03 -0.73
N PRO A 114 -8.64 -21.14 -1.07
CA PRO A 114 -8.77 -21.78 -2.37
C PRO A 114 -9.99 -22.71 -2.46
N ALA A 115 -10.62 -22.67 -3.64
CA ALA A 115 -11.27 -23.77 -4.36
C ALA A 115 -12.52 -24.47 -3.75
N SER A 116 -13.67 -24.23 -4.41
CA SER A 116 -14.70 -25.25 -4.65
C SER A 116 -15.54 -24.85 -5.87
N GLN A 117 -15.12 -25.25 -7.07
CA GLN A 117 -16.05 -25.53 -8.16
C GLN A 117 -15.76 -26.95 -8.65
N PRO A 118 -16.81 -27.74 -8.93
CA PRO A 118 -16.76 -28.50 -10.16
C PRO A 118 -18.05 -28.44 -11.00
N ALA A 119 -17.79 -28.43 -12.31
CA ALA A 119 -18.51 -29.12 -13.37
C ALA A 119 -19.89 -28.60 -13.83
N MET A 120 -19.81 -27.86 -14.93
CA MET A 120 -20.65 -27.96 -16.13
C MET A 120 -21.50 -29.24 -16.27
N LEU A 121 -22.81 -29.07 -16.51
CA LEU A 121 -23.73 -30.10 -17.00
C LEU A 121 -24.04 -29.85 -18.49
N PRO A 122 -24.27 -30.89 -19.30
CA PRO A 122 -24.37 -30.76 -20.76
C PRO A 122 -25.71 -30.19 -21.22
N SER A 123 -25.65 -29.46 -22.34
CA SER A 123 -26.76 -28.88 -23.08
C SER A 123 -27.78 -29.95 -23.50
N VAL A 124 -29.04 -29.80 -23.07
CA VAL A 124 -30.21 -30.41 -23.73
C VAL A 124 -30.93 -29.29 -24.46
N SER A 125 -31.11 -29.50 -25.77
CA SER A 125 -31.65 -28.52 -26.69
C SER A 125 -33.14 -28.82 -27.02
N ILE A 126 -33.87 -27.74 -27.38
CA ILE A 126 -35.04 -27.64 -28.30
C ILE A 126 -36.47 -27.80 -27.68
N PRO A 127 -37.56 -27.15 -28.18
CA PRO A 127 -37.74 -25.84 -28.89
C PRO A 127 -38.80 -24.89 -28.29
N ASN A 128 -38.66 -23.62 -28.70
CA ASN A 128 -39.64 -22.59 -29.08
C ASN A 128 -41.17 -22.88 -29.05
N ALA A 129 -41.91 -22.10 -28.26
CA ALA A 129 -43.26 -21.59 -28.57
C ALA A 129 -43.57 -20.43 -27.59
N ALA A 130 -43.46 -19.17 -28.00
CA ALA A 130 -44.53 -18.36 -28.60
C ALA A 130 -45.22 -17.46 -27.56
N ALA A 131 -45.23 -16.15 -27.88
CA ALA A 131 -46.15 -15.12 -27.39
C ALA A 131 -46.02 -14.75 -25.89
N PHE A 132 -46.02 -13.49 -25.43
CA PHE A 132 -46.71 -12.30 -25.91
C PHE A 132 -46.18 -11.09 -25.09
N MET A 133 -45.69 -10.05 -25.75
CA MET A 133 -45.67 -8.66 -25.21
C MET A 133 -46.98 -8.00 -25.68
N PRO A 134 -47.64 -7.08 -24.96
CA PRO A 134 -47.11 -5.72 -24.72
C PRO A 134 -47.58 -5.01 -23.41
N LYS A 135 -46.72 -4.20 -22.76
CA LYS A 135 -46.68 -2.71 -22.72
C LYS A 135 -47.31 -2.03 -21.48
N PRO A 136 -46.87 -0.78 -21.17
CA PRO A 136 -46.92 -0.15 -19.84
C PRO A 136 -47.96 0.98 -19.74
N PHE A 137 -48.38 1.34 -18.52
CA PHE A 137 -48.98 2.64 -18.18
C PHE A 137 -48.67 2.89 -16.69
N GLY A 138 -48.09 3.99 -16.22
CA GLY A 138 -48.12 5.35 -16.77
C GLY A 138 -49.24 6.14 -16.09
N ILE A 139 -48.90 6.75 -14.94
CA ILE A 139 -49.35 8.03 -14.34
C ILE A 139 -50.81 8.45 -14.57
N SER A 140 -51.49 8.82 -13.48
CA SER A 140 -52.62 9.77 -13.50
C SER A 140 -52.86 10.36 -12.09
N PRO A 141 -53.56 11.50 -12.00
CA PRO A 141 -53.05 12.78 -11.47
C PRO A 141 -53.21 13.04 -9.97
#